data_AF-A0AA43BGL4-F1
#
_entry.id   AF-A0AA43BGL4-F1
#
_cell.length_a   1.000
_cell.length_b   1.000
_cell.length_c   1.000
_cell.angle_alpha   90.00
_cell.angle_beta   90.00
_cell.angle_gamma   90.00
#
_symmetry.space_group_name_H-M   'P 1'
#
loop_
_entity.id
_entity.type
_entity.pdbx_description
1 polymer ?
#
loop_
_entity_poly.entity_id
_entity_poly.type
_entity_poly.pdbx_seq_one_letter_code
_entity_poly.pdbx_strand_id
1 'polypeptide(L)'
;MASAATRFCRICGPGPILLVLQVVALLAVALAAGFFHSRVGLLLEPVDEACGGPDAAARMQVAEQLMARSTALAPWQPLQWVPMAGVVLALLGAMSISIYRLGRLSERLRRANWGLMALHAAILALAVRALHLYDMAWTSVATLSPAACLVELGEQGRLPLAQAQQVVFEILTRAHAPLLRNPDDLALVLAALLLMAMAAGFMLWRAIVRERQVQSPSP
;
A
#
# COMPACT_ATOMS: atom_id res chain seq x y z
N MET A 1 21.90 29.40 20.16
CA MET A 1 21.33 28.06 20.43
C MET A 1 21.08 27.36 19.10
N ALA A 2 21.79 26.27 18.79
CA ALA A 2 21.49 25.49 17.59
C ALA A 2 20.14 24.78 17.78
N SER A 3 19.18 25.09 16.89
CA SER A 3 17.84 24.48 16.84
C SER A 3 17.94 22.95 16.89
N ALA A 4 16.97 22.27 17.48
CA ALA A 4 16.89 20.81 17.47
C ALA A 4 17.03 20.24 16.04
N ALA A 5 16.58 20.98 15.02
CA ALA A 5 16.76 20.64 13.61
C ALA A 5 18.23 20.65 13.15
N THR A 6 19.07 21.58 13.62
CA THR A 6 20.51 21.60 13.29
C THR A 6 21.30 20.55 14.05
N ARG A 7 20.86 20.16 15.25
CA ARG A 7 21.42 18.99 15.96
C ARG A 7 21.00 17.67 15.31
N PHE A 8 19.75 17.55 14.87
CA PHE A 8 19.27 16.37 14.14
C PHE A 8 19.99 16.22 12.79
N CYS A 9 20.19 17.29 12.02
CA CYS A 9 20.97 17.25 10.78
C CYS A 9 22.47 16.91 10.98
N ARG A 10 23.02 17.14 12.19
CA ARG A 10 24.42 16.86 12.52
C ARG A 10 24.62 15.43 13.04
N ILE A 11 23.62 14.86 13.70
CA ILE A 11 23.62 13.49 14.25
C ILE A 11 23.07 12.49 13.22
N CYS A 12 21.99 12.86 12.53
CA CYS A 12 21.40 12.13 11.43
C CYS A 12 21.96 12.70 10.12
N GLY A 13 23.07 12.14 9.66
CA GLY A 13 23.46 12.32 8.26
C GLY A 13 22.29 11.96 7.33
N PRO A 14 22.36 12.32 6.04
CA PRO A 14 21.24 12.12 5.14
C PRO A 14 20.89 10.62 4.96
N GLY A 15 21.76 9.68 5.36
CA GLY A 15 21.56 8.22 5.27
C GLY A 15 20.47 7.71 6.22
N PRO A 16 20.59 7.92 7.55
CA PRO A 16 19.54 7.64 8.51
C PRO A 16 18.16 8.18 8.13
N ILE A 17 18.10 9.40 7.58
CA ILE A 17 16.82 9.99 7.16
C ILE A 17 16.20 9.20 6.00
N LEU A 18 16.98 8.80 4.99
CA LEU A 18 16.49 7.94 3.91
C LEU A 18 15.94 6.60 4.43
N LEU A 19 16.59 6.00 5.43
CA LEU A 19 16.12 4.76 6.04
C LEU A 19 14.77 4.96 6.73
N VAL A 20 14.62 6.02 7.53
CA VAL A 20 13.37 6.34 8.21
C VAL A 20 12.24 6.54 7.20
N LEU A 21 12.50 7.26 6.10
CA LEU A 21 11.50 7.48 5.04
C LEU A 21 11.05 6.18 4.37
N GLN A 22 11.97 5.23 4.14
CA GLN A 22 11.63 3.90 3.61
C GLN A 22 10.74 3.11 4.57
N VAL A 23 11.05 3.15 5.87
CA VAL A 23 10.24 2.49 6.90
C VAL A 23 8.85 3.11 6.98
N VAL A 24 8.75 4.45 6.93
CA VAL A 24 7.46 5.15 6.90
C VAL A 24 6.65 4.73 5.67
N ALA A 25 7.27 4.64 4.50
CA ALA A 25 6.60 4.18 3.29
C ALA A 25 6.10 2.74 3.42
N LEU A 26 6.90 1.81 3.96
CA LEU A 26 6.50 0.43 4.21
C LEU A 26 5.30 0.33 5.18
N LEU A 27 5.35 1.07 6.29
CA LEU A 27 4.26 1.09 7.27
C LEU A 27 2.98 1.67 6.67
N ALA A 28 3.09 2.72 5.86
CA ALA A 28 1.94 3.31 5.19
C ALA A 28 1.29 2.34 4.19
N VAL A 29 2.08 1.54 3.47
CA VAL A 29 1.57 0.48 2.58
C VAL A 29 0.85 -0.61 3.37
N ALA A 30 1.45 -1.07 4.47
CA ALA A 30 0.83 -2.06 5.35
C ALA A 30 -0.50 -1.55 5.95
N LEU A 31 -0.54 -0.27 6.35
CA LEU A 31 -1.75 0.38 6.83
C LEU A 31 -2.84 0.46 5.74
N ALA A 32 -2.49 0.77 4.50
CA ALA A 32 -3.45 0.79 3.39
C ALA A 32 -4.08 -0.60 3.17
N ALA A 33 -3.26 -1.65 3.10
CA ALA A 33 -3.73 -3.02 2.94
C ALA A 33 -4.59 -3.46 4.13
N GLY A 34 -4.11 -3.24 5.36
CA GLY A 34 -4.85 -3.57 6.58
C GLY A 34 -6.18 -2.83 6.68
N PHE A 35 -6.21 -1.55 6.31
CA PHE A 35 -7.44 -0.76 6.30
C PHE A 35 -8.47 -1.30 5.29
N PHE A 36 -8.03 -1.69 4.09
CA PHE A 36 -8.88 -2.33 3.10
C PHE A 36 -9.47 -3.64 3.64
N HIS A 37 -8.63 -4.54 4.14
CA HIS A 37 -9.07 -5.85 4.66
C HIS A 37 -10.00 -5.70 5.85
N SER A 38 -9.75 -4.75 6.76
CA SER A 38 -10.65 -4.46 7.87
C SER A 38 -12.02 -3.96 7.41
N ARG A 39 -12.09 -3.08 6.40
CA ARG A 39 -13.38 -2.61 5.86
C ARG A 39 -14.16 -3.71 5.17
N VAL A 40 -13.46 -4.57 4.43
CA VAL A 40 -14.06 -5.76 3.82
C VAL A 40 -14.60 -6.70 4.89
N GLY A 41 -13.81 -6.97 5.94
CA GLY A 41 -14.23 -7.78 7.08
C GLY A 41 -15.51 -7.25 7.73
N LEU A 42 -15.54 -5.96 8.08
CA LEU A 42 -16.69 -5.31 8.70
C LEU A 42 -17.95 -5.29 7.81
N LEU A 43 -17.77 -5.19 6.49
CA LEU A 43 -18.88 -5.26 5.56
C LEU A 43 -19.51 -6.67 5.57
N LEU A 44 -18.67 -7.71 5.63
CA LEU A 44 -19.06 -9.12 5.54
C LEU A 44 -19.33 -9.80 6.90
N GLU A 45 -19.18 -9.10 8.01
CA GLU A 45 -19.26 -9.66 9.38
C GLU A 45 -20.68 -10.14 9.76
N PRO A 46 -20.82 -11.37 10.27
CA PRO A 46 -21.21 -12.49 9.41
C PRO A 46 -22.44 -12.19 8.55
N VAL A 47 -22.34 -12.52 7.26
CA VAL A 47 -23.49 -12.60 6.35
C VAL A 47 -24.29 -13.87 6.69
N ASP A 48 -25.59 -13.69 6.91
CA ASP A 48 -26.53 -14.78 7.21
C ASP A 48 -26.62 -15.78 6.02
N GLU A 49 -26.87 -17.06 6.30
CA GLU A 49 -27.07 -18.10 5.28
C GLU A 49 -28.28 -17.82 4.38
N ALA A 50 -29.18 -16.93 4.80
CA ALA A 50 -30.28 -16.42 3.97
C ALA A 50 -29.81 -15.75 2.66
N CYS A 51 -28.60 -15.20 2.63
CA CYS A 51 -28.06 -14.54 1.46
C CYS A 51 -27.76 -15.57 0.35
N GLY A 52 -28.23 -15.33 -0.88
CA GLY A 52 -28.20 -16.34 -1.95
C GLY A 52 -29.07 -17.59 -1.73
N GLY A 53 -29.85 -17.64 -0.64
CA GLY A 53 -30.78 -18.72 -0.31
C GLY A 53 -32.09 -18.68 -1.11
N PRO A 54 -32.97 -19.69 -0.94
CA PRO A 54 -34.21 -19.80 -1.73
C PRO A 54 -35.26 -18.74 -1.34
N ASP A 55 -35.27 -18.29 -0.08
CA ASP A 55 -36.24 -17.29 0.40
C ASP A 55 -35.87 -15.88 -0.09
N ALA A 56 -36.71 -15.32 -0.95
CA ALA A 56 -36.55 -13.97 -1.49
C ALA A 56 -36.68 -12.87 -0.41
N ALA A 57 -37.52 -13.06 0.61
CA ALA A 57 -37.71 -12.08 1.67
C ALA A 57 -36.50 -12.02 2.59
N ALA A 58 -35.97 -13.19 2.99
CA ALA A 58 -34.76 -13.27 3.79
C ALA A 58 -33.52 -12.76 3.03
N ARG A 59 -33.39 -13.07 1.72
CA ARG A 59 -32.33 -12.48 0.86
C ARG A 59 -32.39 -10.96 0.83
N MET A 60 -33.59 -10.38 0.69
CA MET A 60 -33.75 -8.93 0.65
C MET A 60 -33.31 -8.27 1.96
N GLN A 61 -33.67 -8.85 3.11
CA GLN A 61 -33.26 -8.33 4.42
C GLN A 61 -31.74 -8.30 4.59
N VAL A 62 -31.04 -9.36 4.15
CA VAL A 62 -29.57 -9.40 4.22
C VAL A 62 -28.94 -8.42 3.23
N ALA A 63 -29.50 -8.28 2.03
CA ALA A 63 -29.03 -7.29 1.05
C ALA A 63 -29.18 -5.84 1.57
N GLU A 64 -30.31 -5.51 2.20
CA GLU A 64 -30.54 -4.22 2.85
C GLU A 64 -29.55 -3.97 3.98
N GLN A 65 -29.25 -4.99 4.79
CA GLN A 65 -28.24 -4.91 5.85
C GLN A 65 -26.83 -4.65 5.28
N LEU A 66 -26.46 -5.33 4.20
CA LEU A 66 -25.18 -5.11 3.52
C LEU A 66 -25.08 -3.69 2.93
N MET A 67 -26.17 -3.18 2.36
CA MET A 67 -26.26 -1.82 1.87
C MET A 67 -26.19 -0.77 3.00
N ALA A 68 -26.83 -1.03 4.14
CA ALA A 68 -26.74 -0.19 5.32
C ALA A 68 -25.32 -0.16 5.90
N ARG A 69 -24.60 -1.29 5.87
CA ARG A 69 -23.20 -1.36 6.32
C ARG A 69 -22.25 -0.67 5.35
N SER A 70 -22.43 -0.86 4.03
CA SER A 70 -21.58 -0.20 3.04
C SER A 70 -21.71 1.32 3.11
N THR A 71 -22.93 1.84 3.32
CA THR A 71 -23.18 3.26 3.55
C THR A 71 -22.60 3.75 4.87
N ALA A 72 -22.68 2.97 5.96
CA ALA A 72 -22.04 3.29 7.23
C ALA A 72 -20.50 3.32 7.16
N LEU A 73 -19.90 2.56 6.23
CA LEU A 73 -18.46 2.52 5.96
C LEU A 73 -18.00 3.54 4.90
N ALA A 74 -18.91 4.30 4.28
CA ALA A 74 -18.55 5.35 3.33
C ALA A 74 -17.73 6.50 3.97
N PRO A 75 -18.04 6.98 5.20
CA PRO A 75 -17.25 8.00 5.88
C PRO A 75 -15.81 7.59 6.21
N TRP A 76 -15.46 6.31 6.07
CA TRP A 76 -14.10 5.82 6.28
C TRP A 76 -13.21 6.10 5.07
N GLN A 77 -13.78 6.32 3.88
CA GLN A 77 -13.02 6.62 2.66
C GLN A 77 -12.03 7.80 2.80
N PRO A 78 -12.34 8.93 3.46
CA PRO A 78 -11.35 9.99 3.70
C PRO A 78 -10.12 9.53 4.50
N LEU A 79 -10.23 8.52 5.37
CA LEU A 79 -9.07 8.01 6.12
C LEU A 79 -8.07 7.25 5.24
N GLN A 80 -8.48 6.75 4.07
CA GLN A 80 -7.58 6.07 3.14
C GLN A 80 -6.51 7.00 2.55
N TRP A 81 -6.73 8.31 2.60
CA TRP A 81 -5.75 9.29 2.13
C TRP A 81 -4.55 9.42 3.06
N VAL A 82 -4.69 9.03 4.33
CA VAL A 82 -3.59 9.09 5.30
C VAL A 82 -2.40 8.20 4.89
N PRO A 83 -2.57 6.89 4.63
CA PRO A 83 -1.47 6.06 4.14
C PRO A 83 -0.97 6.52 2.76
N MET A 84 -1.86 6.99 1.87
CA MET A 84 -1.47 7.51 0.56
C MET A 84 -0.54 8.73 0.68
N ALA A 85 -0.93 9.71 1.48
CA ALA A 85 -0.12 10.89 1.76
C ALA A 85 1.21 10.49 2.43
N GLY A 86 1.19 9.52 3.34
CA GLY A 86 2.39 8.98 3.98
C GLY A 86 3.40 8.42 2.97
N VAL A 87 2.95 7.58 2.03
CA VAL A 87 3.82 7.03 0.98
C VAL A 87 4.35 8.13 0.06
N VAL A 88 3.47 9.03 -0.41
CA VAL A 88 3.85 10.12 -1.33
C VAL A 88 4.89 11.04 -0.68
N LEU A 89 4.62 11.53 0.54
CA LEU A 89 5.53 12.40 1.27
C LEU A 89 6.86 11.72 1.58
N ALA A 90 6.83 10.43 1.94
CA ALA A 90 8.05 9.69 2.23
C ALA A 90 8.96 9.54 0.99
N LEU A 91 8.37 9.20 -0.16
CA LEU A 91 9.10 9.03 -1.41
C LEU A 91 9.60 10.36 -1.98
N LEU A 92 8.79 11.43 -1.92
CA LEU A 92 9.22 12.78 -2.28
C LEU A 92 10.35 13.27 -1.37
N GLY A 93 10.26 12.98 -0.06
CA GLY A 93 11.34 13.21 0.89
C GLY A 93 12.63 12.47 0.49
N ALA A 94 12.52 11.20 0.09
CA ALA A 94 13.68 10.41 -0.30
C ALA A 94 14.33 10.93 -1.60
N MET A 95 13.50 11.34 -2.57
CA MET A 95 13.95 11.98 -3.80
C MET A 95 14.63 13.32 -3.54
N SER A 96 14.06 14.19 -2.70
CA SER A 96 14.65 15.50 -2.38
C SER A 96 16.03 15.37 -1.72
N ILE A 97 16.20 14.38 -0.83
CA ILE A 97 17.52 14.07 -0.24
C ILE A 97 18.49 13.56 -1.30
N SER A 98 18.02 12.74 -2.24
CA SER A 98 18.84 12.23 -3.34
C SER A 98 19.30 13.34 -4.28
N ILE A 99 18.43 14.32 -4.57
CA ILE A 99 18.74 15.52 -5.36
C ILE A 99 19.73 16.41 -4.61
N TYR A 100 19.51 16.65 -3.31
CA TYR A 100 20.41 17.47 -2.48
C TYR A 100 21.86 16.95 -2.50
N ARG A 101 22.06 15.63 -2.64
CA ARG A 101 23.38 15.01 -2.69
C ARG A 101 24.08 15.11 -4.04
N LEU A 102 23.37 15.33 -5.16
CA LEU A 102 23.92 15.17 -6.51
C LEU A 102 25.22 15.94 -6.73
N GLY A 103 25.27 17.20 -6.27
CA GLY A 103 26.42 18.09 -6.43
C GLY A 103 27.61 17.77 -5.53
N ARG A 104 27.52 16.79 -4.63
CA ARG A 104 28.55 16.43 -3.65
C ARG A 104 29.10 15.02 -3.84
N LEU A 105 28.76 14.35 -4.94
CA LEU A 105 29.09 12.96 -5.22
C LEU A 105 30.07 12.85 -6.40
N SER A 106 31.01 11.90 -6.28
CA SER A 106 31.85 11.44 -7.39
C SER A 106 30.98 10.89 -8.54
N GLU A 107 31.50 10.86 -9.77
CA GLU A 107 30.74 10.40 -10.95
C GLU A 107 30.14 8.99 -10.79
N ARG A 108 30.89 8.07 -10.14
CA ARG A 108 30.41 6.72 -9.86
C ARG A 108 29.24 6.72 -8.90
N LEU A 109 29.35 7.45 -7.77
CA LEU A 109 28.28 7.54 -6.78
C LEU A 109 27.08 8.33 -7.31
N ARG A 110 27.30 9.29 -8.22
CA ARG A 110 26.24 10.04 -8.88
C ARG A 110 25.36 9.14 -9.75
N ARG A 111 25.97 8.24 -10.54
CA ARG A 111 25.23 7.22 -11.31
C ARG A 111 24.41 6.30 -10.40
N ALA A 112 24.99 5.83 -9.30
CA ALA A 112 24.26 5.01 -8.32
C ALA A 112 23.09 5.77 -7.67
N ASN A 113 23.28 7.05 -7.35
CA ASN A 113 22.23 7.92 -6.83
C ASN A 113 21.11 8.17 -7.84
N TRP A 114 21.43 8.33 -9.13
CA TRP A 114 20.43 8.37 -10.19
C TRP A 114 19.62 7.08 -10.29
N GLY A 115 20.28 5.92 -10.21
CA GLY A 115 19.59 4.63 -10.16
C GLY A 115 18.63 4.53 -8.98
N LEU A 116 19.03 5.01 -7.81
CA LEU A 116 18.17 5.07 -6.63
C LEU A 116 16.98 6.03 -6.82
N MET A 117 17.19 7.20 -7.45
CA MET A 117 16.10 8.12 -7.79
C MET A 117 15.09 7.51 -8.77
N ALA A 118 15.57 6.82 -9.80
CA ALA A 118 14.71 6.12 -10.76
C ALA A 118 13.90 5.02 -10.06
N LEU A 119 14.53 4.27 -9.14
CA LEU A 119 13.85 3.27 -8.32
C LEU A 119 12.76 3.90 -7.44
N HIS A 120 13.04 5.02 -6.76
CA HIS A 120 12.02 5.74 -6.00
C HIS A 120 10.87 6.24 -6.87
N ALA A 121 11.14 6.66 -8.12
CA ALA A 121 10.11 7.11 -9.06
C ALA A 121 9.20 5.96 -9.46
N ALA A 122 9.79 4.80 -9.78
CA ALA A 122 9.06 3.59 -10.09
C ALA A 122 8.20 3.12 -8.91
N ILE A 123 8.75 3.15 -7.69
CA ILE A 123 8.01 2.83 -6.46
C ILE A 123 6.84 3.78 -6.27
N LEU A 124 7.04 5.09 -6.47
CA LEU A 124 5.96 6.08 -6.33
C LEU A 124 4.82 5.82 -7.32
N ALA A 125 5.14 5.57 -8.59
CA ALA A 125 4.13 5.23 -9.59
C ALA A 125 3.38 3.93 -9.22
N LEU A 126 4.10 2.92 -8.75
CA LEU A 126 3.53 1.64 -8.33
C LEU A 126 2.64 1.81 -7.08
N ALA A 127 3.03 2.64 -6.12
CA ALA A 127 2.25 2.93 -4.92
C ALA A 127 0.93 3.63 -5.26
N VAL A 128 0.98 4.67 -6.12
CA VAL A 128 -0.23 5.35 -6.61
C VAL A 128 -1.15 4.35 -7.31
N ARG A 129 -0.58 3.46 -8.13
CA ARG A 129 -1.34 2.41 -8.81
C ARG A 129 -1.97 1.42 -7.82
N ALA A 130 -1.24 0.97 -6.80
CA ALA A 130 -1.75 0.04 -5.78
C ALA A 130 -2.91 0.66 -5.00
N LEU A 131 -2.77 1.90 -4.56
CA LEU A 131 -3.80 2.62 -3.82
C LEU A 131 -5.07 2.84 -4.66
N HIS A 132 -4.91 3.16 -5.95
CA HIS A 132 -6.03 3.23 -6.88
C HIS A 132 -6.72 1.88 -7.06
N LEU A 133 -5.97 0.77 -7.07
CA LEU A 133 -6.57 -0.56 -7.16
C LEU A 133 -7.35 -0.92 -5.89
N TYR A 134 -6.86 -0.57 -4.71
CA TYR A 134 -7.59 -0.76 -3.45
C TYR A 134 -8.91 0.03 -3.42
N ASP A 135 -8.92 1.28 -3.91
CA ASP A 135 -10.14 2.09 -3.99
C ASP A 135 -11.17 1.52 -4.99
N MET A 136 -10.70 1.06 -6.15
CA MET A 136 -11.55 0.38 -7.13
C MET A 136 -12.09 -0.95 -6.60
N ALA A 137 -11.24 -1.73 -5.92
CA ALA A 137 -11.64 -2.98 -5.30
C ALA A 137 -12.71 -2.75 -4.23
N TRP A 138 -12.50 -1.75 -3.36
CA TRP A 138 -13.49 -1.37 -2.35
C TRP A 138 -14.82 -0.96 -3.00
N THR A 139 -14.80 -0.09 -4.00
CA THR A 139 -16.01 0.38 -4.68
C THR A 139 -16.78 -0.80 -5.30
N SER A 140 -16.05 -1.72 -5.94
CA SER A 140 -16.63 -2.92 -6.54
C SER A 140 -17.27 -3.80 -5.47
N VAL A 141 -16.58 -4.04 -4.36
CA VAL A 141 -17.08 -4.84 -3.23
C VAL A 141 -18.31 -4.22 -2.59
N ALA A 142 -18.27 -2.93 -2.29
CA ALA A 142 -19.35 -2.21 -1.64
C ALA A 142 -20.62 -2.15 -2.51
N THR A 143 -20.46 -2.14 -3.83
CA THR A 143 -21.58 -2.08 -4.79
C THR A 143 -22.12 -3.45 -5.15
N LEU A 144 -21.23 -4.44 -5.33
CA LEU A 144 -21.61 -5.77 -5.82
C LEU A 144 -22.04 -6.72 -4.70
N SER A 145 -21.59 -6.54 -3.47
CA SER A 145 -21.96 -7.46 -2.37
C SER A 145 -23.47 -7.50 -2.07
N PRO A 146 -24.22 -6.38 -2.04
CA PRO A 146 -25.68 -6.45 -1.84
C PRO A 146 -26.37 -7.09 -3.05
N ALA A 147 -25.92 -6.78 -4.26
CA ALA A 147 -26.49 -7.33 -5.50
C ALA A 147 -26.25 -8.84 -5.63
N ALA A 148 -25.04 -9.31 -5.29
CA ALA A 148 -24.69 -10.72 -5.28
C ALA A 148 -25.54 -11.53 -4.28
N CYS A 149 -25.99 -10.90 -3.20
CA CYS A 149 -26.85 -11.51 -2.20
C CYS A 149 -28.27 -11.84 -2.71
N LEU A 150 -28.75 -11.06 -3.68
CA LEU A 150 -30.08 -11.21 -4.26
C LEU A 150 -30.14 -12.31 -5.32
N VAL A 151 -29.00 -12.69 -5.91
CA VAL A 151 -28.93 -13.75 -6.91
C VAL A 151 -29.15 -15.11 -6.25
N GLU A 152 -30.10 -15.87 -6.77
CA GLU A 152 -30.33 -17.25 -6.33
C GLU A 152 -29.18 -18.12 -6.83
N LEU A 153 -28.35 -18.63 -5.91
CA LEU A 153 -27.29 -19.60 -6.24
C LEU A 153 -27.86 -21.04 -6.29
N GLY A 154 -29.17 -21.17 -6.14
CA GLY A 154 -29.92 -22.43 -6.07
C GLY A 154 -30.09 -23.10 -7.42
N GLU A 155 -29.13 -23.96 -7.76
CA GLU A 155 -29.28 -25.20 -8.55
C GLU A 155 -28.03 -26.10 -8.37
N GLN A 156 -26.89 -25.55 -7.92
CA GLN A 156 -25.67 -26.31 -7.60
C GLN A 156 -25.41 -26.39 -6.08
N GLY A 157 -26.48 -26.58 -5.31
CA GLY A 157 -26.48 -26.57 -3.85
C GLY A 157 -25.38 -27.45 -3.25
N ARG A 158 -24.38 -26.81 -2.62
CA ARG A 158 -23.50 -27.33 -1.54
C ARG A 158 -22.29 -26.45 -1.22
N LEU A 159 -22.13 -25.26 -1.81
CA LEU A 159 -21.07 -24.35 -1.37
C LEU A 159 -21.64 -23.45 -0.26
N PRO A 160 -21.14 -23.57 0.99
CA PRO A 160 -21.54 -22.66 2.07
C PRO A 160 -21.29 -21.23 1.61
N LEU A 161 -22.25 -20.34 1.86
CA LEU A 161 -22.25 -18.99 1.30
C LEU A 161 -20.99 -18.19 1.67
N ALA A 162 -20.44 -18.40 2.87
CA ALA A 162 -19.15 -17.83 3.25
C ALA A 162 -18.05 -18.18 2.23
N GLN A 163 -18.08 -19.40 1.70
CA GLN A 163 -17.14 -19.94 0.72
C GLN A 163 -17.52 -19.58 -0.72
N ALA A 164 -18.81 -19.47 -1.06
CA ALA A 164 -19.25 -18.97 -2.36
C ALA A 164 -19.00 -17.46 -2.51
N GLN A 165 -19.18 -16.68 -1.45
CA GLN A 165 -18.77 -15.29 -1.38
C GLN A 165 -17.26 -15.20 -1.36
N GLN A 166 -16.52 -16.00 -0.59
CA GLN A 166 -15.05 -16.05 -0.69
C GLN A 166 -14.58 -16.37 -2.11
N VAL A 167 -15.26 -17.29 -2.82
CA VAL A 167 -14.92 -17.68 -4.19
C VAL A 167 -15.33 -16.61 -5.20
N VAL A 168 -16.49 -15.96 -5.08
CA VAL A 168 -16.89 -14.83 -5.95
C VAL A 168 -16.02 -13.61 -5.68
N PHE A 169 -15.66 -13.37 -4.42
CA PHE A 169 -14.70 -12.34 -4.03
C PHE A 169 -13.31 -12.70 -4.52
N GLU A 170 -12.84 -13.95 -4.38
CA GLU A 170 -11.58 -14.44 -4.95
C GLU A 170 -11.60 -14.46 -6.47
N ILE A 171 -12.73 -14.67 -7.13
CA ILE A 171 -12.83 -14.61 -8.60
C ILE A 171 -12.84 -13.16 -9.07
N LEU A 172 -13.51 -12.26 -8.35
CA LEU A 172 -13.52 -10.82 -8.61
C LEU A 172 -12.19 -10.15 -8.24
N THR A 173 -11.43 -10.70 -7.27
CA THR A 173 -10.19 -10.09 -6.76
C THR A 173 -8.90 -10.84 -7.12
N ARG A 174 -8.93 -12.15 -7.42
CA ARG A 174 -7.74 -13.00 -7.26
C ARG A 174 -7.50 -14.03 -8.36
N ALA A 175 -8.51 -14.73 -8.89
CA ALA A 175 -8.24 -16.02 -9.53
C ALA A 175 -7.33 -15.92 -10.78
N HIS A 176 -7.46 -14.89 -11.62
CA HIS A 176 -6.62 -14.72 -12.84
C HIS A 176 -6.33 -13.24 -13.16
N ALA A 177 -6.35 -12.37 -12.15
CA ALA A 177 -5.99 -10.98 -12.34
C ALA A 177 -4.47 -10.90 -12.62
N PRO A 178 -4.00 -10.41 -13.80
CA PRO A 178 -2.58 -10.16 -13.98
C PRO A 178 -2.07 -9.28 -12.84
N LEU A 179 -0.79 -9.41 -12.45
CA LEU A 179 -0.15 -8.68 -11.33
C LEU A 179 -0.57 -7.20 -11.19
N LEU A 180 -0.91 -6.53 -12.30
CA LEU A 180 -1.40 -5.15 -12.36
C LEU A 180 -2.89 -4.92 -11.97
N ARG A 181 -3.65 -5.97 -11.63
CA ARG A 181 -5.06 -5.91 -11.23
C ARG A 181 -5.29 -6.37 -9.79
N ASN A 182 -4.43 -7.22 -9.21
CA ASN A 182 -4.54 -7.62 -7.80
C ASN A 182 -3.80 -6.61 -6.90
N PRO A 183 -4.50 -5.90 -5.99
CA PRO A 183 -3.88 -4.90 -5.13
C PRO A 183 -2.93 -5.50 -4.07
N ASP A 184 -3.17 -6.72 -3.60
CA ASP A 184 -2.33 -7.40 -2.60
C ASP A 184 -0.97 -7.78 -3.20
N ASP A 185 -0.96 -8.36 -4.40
CA ASP A 185 0.27 -8.75 -5.11
C ASP A 185 1.13 -7.52 -5.41
N LEU A 186 0.50 -6.43 -5.84
CA LEU A 186 1.19 -5.17 -6.10
C LEU A 186 1.77 -4.57 -4.82
N ALA A 187 1.08 -4.70 -3.69
CA ALA A 187 1.58 -4.26 -2.38
C ALA A 187 2.79 -5.10 -1.92
N LEU A 188 2.81 -6.42 -2.18
CA LEU A 188 3.96 -7.28 -1.93
C LEU A 188 5.17 -6.88 -2.79
N VAL A 189 4.95 -6.65 -4.08
CA VAL A 189 5.99 -6.16 -4.99
C VAL A 189 6.52 -4.80 -4.52
N LEU A 190 5.62 -3.88 -4.13
CA LEU A 190 5.99 -2.58 -3.60
C LEU A 190 6.84 -2.70 -2.33
N ALA A 191 6.47 -3.60 -1.42
CA ALA A 191 7.24 -3.87 -0.21
C ALA A 191 8.64 -4.40 -0.54
N ALA A 192 8.75 -5.35 -1.47
CA ALA A 192 10.04 -5.86 -1.94
C ALA A 192 10.91 -4.74 -2.56
N LEU A 193 10.33 -3.87 -3.40
CA LEU A 193 11.04 -2.74 -3.99
C LEU A 193 11.49 -1.71 -2.94
N LEU A 194 10.67 -1.42 -1.95
CA LEU A 194 11.02 -0.54 -0.83
C LEU A 194 12.19 -1.12 -0.01
N LEU A 195 12.19 -2.43 0.26
CA LEU A 195 13.31 -3.12 0.90
C LEU A 195 14.59 -3.07 0.06
N MET A 196 14.48 -3.27 -1.25
CA MET A 196 15.62 -3.12 -2.17
C MET A 196 16.15 -1.68 -2.17
N ALA A 197 15.26 -0.69 -2.22
CA ALA A 197 15.65 0.72 -2.18
C ALA A 197 16.27 1.11 -0.83
N MET A 198 15.82 0.50 0.28
CA MET A 198 16.43 0.66 1.60
C MET A 198 17.84 0.09 1.63
N ALA A 199 18.04 -1.13 1.14
CA ALA A 199 19.36 -1.75 1.05
C ALA A 199 20.31 -0.96 0.14
N ALA A 200 19.84 -0.55 -1.03
CA ALA A 200 20.60 0.27 -1.99
C ALA A 200 20.97 1.64 -1.38
N GLY A 201 20.04 2.31 -0.71
CA GLY A 201 20.27 3.58 -0.01
C GLY A 201 21.29 3.44 1.12
N PHE A 202 21.24 2.34 1.88
CA PHE A 202 22.21 2.04 2.93
C PHE A 202 23.61 1.77 2.35
N MET A 203 23.71 0.97 1.29
CA MET A 203 24.99 0.70 0.62
C MET A 203 25.59 1.98 0.03
N LEU A 204 24.76 2.82 -0.62
CA LEU A 204 25.18 4.11 -1.15
C LEU A 204 25.68 5.04 -0.04
N TRP A 205 24.98 5.08 1.11
CA TRP A 205 25.43 5.86 2.27
C TRP A 205 26.77 5.37 2.80
N ARG A 206 26.97 4.05 2.96
CA ARG A 206 28.26 3.48 3.38
C ARG A 206 29.38 3.81 2.40
N ALA A 207 29.12 3.75 1.10
CA ALA A 207 30.10 4.11 0.08
C ALA A 207 30.51 5.59 0.17
N ILE A 208 29.54 6.49 0.36
CA ILE A 208 29.79 7.93 0.56
C ILE A 208 30.66 8.19 1.80
N VAL A 209 30.35 7.53 2.92
CA VAL A 209 31.13 7.68 4.16
C VAL A 209 32.57 7.21 3.96
N ARG A 210 32.78 6.08 3.28
CA ARG A 210 34.12 5.56 2.97
C ARG A 210 34.91 6.51 2.05
N GLU A 211 34.30 7.02 0.98
CA GLU A 211 34.99 7.98 0.09
C GLU A 211 35.42 9.25 0.84
N ARG A 212 34.59 9.75 1.77
CA ARG A 212 34.95 10.91 2.60
C ARG A 212 36.11 10.62 3.56
N GLN A 213 36.15 9.43 4.16
CA GLN A 213 37.26 9.03 5.04
C GLN A 213 38.59 8.92 4.29
N VAL A 214 38.57 8.47 3.04
CA VAL A 214 39.78 8.40 2.19
C VAL A 214 40.26 9.79 1.75
N GLN A 215 39.33 10.72 1.50
CA GLN A 215 39.65 12.09 1.06
C GLN A 215 40.06 13.04 2.19
N SER A 216 39.74 12.71 3.44
CA SER A 216 40.22 13.42 4.63
C SER A 216 41.29 12.58 5.31
N PRO A 217 42.56 12.62 4.85
CA PRO A 217 43.64 12.12 5.68
C PRO A 217 43.63 12.93 6.98
N SER A 218 43.51 12.24 8.11
CA SER A 218 43.71 12.83 9.42
C SER A 218 45.04 13.59 9.45
N PRO A 219 45.12 14.79 10.05
CA PRO A 219 46.42 15.38 10.40
C PRO A 219 47.18 14.49 11.39
#